data_AF-A0A0A1TUB0-F1
#
_entry.id   AF-A0A0A1TUB0-F1
#
_cell.length_a   1.000
_cell.length_b   1.000
_cell.length_c   1.000
_cell.angle_alpha   90.00
_cell.angle_beta   90.00
_cell.angle_gamma   90.00
#
_symmetry.space_group_name_H-M   'P 1'
#
loop_
_entity.id
_entity.type
_entity.pdbx_description
1 polymer ?
#
loop_
_entity_poly.entity_id
_entity_poly.type
_entity_poly.pdbx_seq_one_letter_code
_entity_poly.pdbx_strand_id
1 'polypeptide(L)'
;MKLQQQDYGTFERSYVSQFLCGLTCCEDMKVLYNSRVDGFDRITFYNLVGGQKNVIVLVKVMNQYFGVYHDDVVAIQNSMKRTLSKTPFMQLFCFNLDELVPLVFKRKSGLKSLELGGRDTPFIVRCPSAFTVTEDGFCSFDSHVRDAYIVSNHFNHIFNGIGVGKRKVDALIALSCL
;
A
#
# COMPACT_ATOMS: atom_id res chain seq x y z
N MET A 1 -17.95 14.77 10.99
CA MET A 1 -17.79 14.94 9.53
C MET A 1 -17.33 16.35 9.23
N LYS A 2 -16.07 16.50 8.81
CA LYS A 2 -15.50 17.64 8.05
C LYS A 2 -14.07 17.28 7.64
N LEU A 3 -13.92 16.53 6.55
CA LEU A 3 -12.68 16.51 5.79
C LEU A 3 -12.62 17.81 4.98
N GLN A 4 -11.52 18.56 5.11
CA GLN A 4 -11.34 19.83 4.41
C GLN A 4 -11.09 19.57 2.91
N GLN A 5 -11.98 20.17 2.13
CA GLN A 5 -12.08 20.24 0.67
C GLN A 5 -10.75 20.74 0.09
N GLN A 6 -10.09 19.98 -0.78
CA GLN A 6 -10.29 20.07 -2.23
C GLN A 6 -9.80 18.73 -2.83
N ASP A 7 -10.60 18.13 -3.74
CA ASP A 7 -10.43 16.82 -4.42
C ASP A 7 -10.83 15.50 -3.71
N TYR A 8 -11.35 15.55 -2.48
CA TYR A 8 -11.70 14.33 -1.70
C TYR A 8 -13.09 13.72 -1.97
N GLY A 9 -13.96 14.37 -2.75
CA GLY A 9 -15.40 14.06 -2.80
C GLY A 9 -15.79 12.64 -3.26
N THR A 10 -14.87 11.88 -3.86
CA THR A 10 -15.12 10.52 -4.35
C THR A 10 -14.63 9.41 -3.41
N PHE A 11 -13.74 9.69 -2.45
CA PHE A 11 -13.17 8.64 -1.60
C PHE A 11 -14.16 8.19 -0.51
N GLU A 12 -14.81 9.13 0.18
CA GLU A 12 -15.72 8.88 1.32
C GLU A 12 -17.03 8.14 0.97
N ARG A 13 -17.38 8.00 -0.33
CA ARG A 13 -18.57 7.25 -0.79
C ARG A 13 -18.24 6.04 -1.64
N SER A 14 -16.96 5.72 -1.80
CA SER A 14 -16.53 4.64 -2.68
C SER A 14 -16.50 3.29 -1.96
N TYR A 15 -16.83 2.23 -2.69
CA TYR A 15 -16.61 0.83 -2.31
C TYR A 15 -15.20 0.57 -1.73
N VAL A 16 -14.20 1.34 -2.18
CA VAL A 16 -12.82 1.31 -1.65
C VAL A 16 -12.78 1.66 -0.16
N SER A 17 -13.41 2.76 0.24
CA SER A 17 -13.40 3.21 1.64
C SER A 17 -14.07 2.18 2.55
N GLN A 18 -15.22 1.63 2.13
CA GLN A 18 -15.91 0.58 2.89
C GLN A 18 -15.04 -0.68 3.05
N PHE A 19 -14.38 -1.11 1.98
CA PHE A 19 -13.45 -2.23 2.03
C PHE A 19 -12.29 -1.96 3.00
N LEU A 20 -11.67 -0.78 2.93
CA LEU A 20 -10.53 -0.43 3.80
C LEU A 20 -10.94 -0.35 5.28
N CYS A 21 -12.10 0.23 5.59
CA CYS A 21 -12.67 0.21 6.95
C CYS A 21 -12.90 -1.23 7.43
N GLY A 22 -13.45 -2.10 6.58
CA GLY A 22 -13.63 -3.52 6.90
C GLY A 22 -12.32 -4.29 7.08
N LEU A 23 -11.28 -3.94 6.32
CA LEU A 23 -9.95 -4.56 6.41
C LEU A 23 -9.24 -4.21 7.73
N THR A 24 -9.40 -2.97 8.19
CA THR A 24 -8.65 -2.40 9.31
C THR A 24 -9.42 -2.34 10.62
N CYS A 25 -10.76 -2.48 10.56
CA CYS A 25 -11.69 -2.19 11.64
C CYS A 25 -11.60 -0.75 12.15
N CYS A 26 -11.08 0.19 11.35
CA CYS A 26 -11.02 1.60 11.69
C CYS A 26 -12.20 2.37 11.09
N GLU A 27 -12.74 3.29 11.88
CA GLU A 27 -13.87 4.14 11.51
C GLU A 27 -13.43 5.38 10.74
N ASP A 28 -12.18 5.82 10.94
CA ASP A 28 -11.63 7.02 10.32
C ASP A 28 -10.23 6.78 9.73
N MET A 29 -9.94 7.47 8.63
CA MET A 29 -8.69 7.38 7.91
C MET A 29 -8.23 8.77 7.49
N LYS A 30 -7.00 9.10 7.85
CA LYS A 30 -6.35 10.35 7.47
C LYS A 30 -5.38 10.10 6.32
N VAL A 31 -5.48 10.89 5.25
CA VAL A 31 -4.47 10.89 4.19
C VAL A 31 -3.16 11.45 4.72
N LEU A 32 -2.10 10.65 4.62
CA LEU A 32 -0.74 11.04 4.95
C LEU A 32 -0.01 11.58 3.72
N TYR A 33 -0.24 10.97 2.56
CA TYR A 33 0.43 11.29 1.30
C TYR A 33 -0.48 10.97 0.12
N ASN A 34 -0.41 11.79 -0.95
CA ASN A 34 -1.12 11.54 -2.19
C ASN A 34 -0.28 12.02 -3.38
N SER A 35 0.18 11.08 -4.22
CA SER A 35 1.06 11.40 -5.35
C SER A 35 0.42 12.29 -6.43
N ARG A 36 -0.90 12.51 -6.40
CA ARG A 36 -1.56 13.48 -7.27
C ARG A 36 -1.33 14.92 -6.84
N VAL A 37 -1.05 15.13 -5.55
CA VAL A 37 -0.75 16.43 -4.94
C VAL A 37 0.76 16.58 -4.77
N ASP A 38 1.40 15.57 -4.18
CA ASP A 38 2.82 15.60 -3.80
C ASP A 38 3.76 15.18 -4.94
N GLY A 39 3.22 14.67 -6.06
CA GLY A 39 4.01 13.97 -7.08
C GLY A 39 4.55 12.63 -6.58
N PHE A 40 5.21 11.85 -7.43
CA PHE A 40 5.90 10.60 -7.05
C PHE A 40 7.25 10.88 -6.36
N ASP A 41 7.23 11.63 -5.27
CA ASP A 41 8.41 12.04 -4.51
C ASP A 41 8.69 11.10 -3.31
N ARG A 42 9.82 10.38 -3.38
CA ARG A 42 10.23 9.43 -2.34
C ARG A 42 10.48 10.09 -1.00
N ILE A 43 11.11 11.26 -0.98
CA ILE A 43 11.53 11.92 0.26
C ILE A 43 10.31 12.39 1.05
N THR A 44 9.32 12.96 0.36
CA THR A 44 8.04 13.38 0.92
C THR A 44 7.28 12.18 1.46
N PHE A 45 7.18 11.08 0.69
CA PHE A 45 6.58 9.84 1.18
C PHE A 45 7.28 9.32 2.44
N TYR A 46 8.63 9.25 2.41
CA TYR A 46 9.44 8.77 3.53
C TYR A 46 9.17 9.58 4.81
N ASN A 47 9.13 10.91 4.70
CA ASN A 47 8.94 11.80 5.85
C ASN A 47 7.51 11.77 6.41
N LEU A 48 6.50 11.59 5.56
CA LEU A 48 5.09 11.60 5.98
C LEU A 48 4.64 10.23 6.52
N VAL A 49 5.18 9.14 5.99
CA VAL A 49 4.79 7.76 6.33
C VAL A 49 5.74 7.13 7.35
N GLY A 50 7.02 7.51 7.36
CA GLY A 50 7.99 7.00 8.33
C GLY A 50 7.58 7.29 9.77
N GLY A 51 7.68 6.28 10.64
CA GLY A 51 7.30 6.39 12.05
C GLY A 51 5.79 6.30 12.33
N GLN A 52 4.95 6.22 11.30
CA GLN A 52 3.51 6.03 11.46
C GLN A 52 3.19 4.55 11.76
N LYS A 53 2.11 4.31 12.50
CA LYS A 53 1.51 2.97 12.72
C LYS A 53 0.16 2.88 11.99
N ASN A 54 -0.40 1.66 11.88
CA ASN A 54 -1.70 1.43 11.23
C ASN A 54 -1.79 2.11 9.86
N VAL A 55 -0.81 1.85 9.00
CA VAL A 55 -0.68 2.49 7.70
C VAL A 55 -1.28 1.61 6.62
N ILE A 56 -2.09 2.21 5.75
CA ILE A 56 -2.44 1.63 4.45
C ILE A 56 -1.60 2.32 3.39
N VAL A 57 -0.90 1.54 2.57
CA VAL A 57 -0.37 2.01 1.29
C VAL A 57 -1.27 1.48 0.19
N LEU A 58 -1.87 2.40 -0.57
CA LEU A 58 -2.82 2.13 -1.63
C LEU A 58 -2.25 2.60 -2.97
N VAL A 59 -2.23 1.72 -3.96
CA VAL A 59 -1.75 1.98 -5.30
C VAL A 59 -2.90 1.79 -6.28
N LYS A 60 -3.13 2.77 -7.14
CA LYS A 60 -4.13 2.75 -8.20
C LYS A 60 -3.46 2.57 -9.56
N VAL A 61 -3.94 1.60 -10.33
CA VAL A 61 -3.58 1.40 -11.74
C VAL A 61 -4.87 1.13 -12.52
N MET A 62 -5.27 2.05 -13.38
CA MET A 62 -6.53 1.99 -14.12
C MET A 62 -7.73 1.83 -13.17
N ASN A 63 -8.52 0.75 -13.34
CA ASN A 63 -9.67 0.41 -12.49
C ASN A 63 -9.31 -0.49 -11.29
N GLN A 64 -8.02 -0.75 -11.08
CA GLN A 64 -7.55 -1.67 -10.05
C GLN A 64 -6.88 -0.92 -8.92
N TYR A 65 -7.13 -1.42 -7.71
CA TYR A 65 -6.43 -1.02 -6.51
C TYR A 65 -5.73 -2.21 -5.91
N PHE A 66 -4.52 -2.00 -5.44
CA PHE A 66 -3.80 -2.96 -4.62
C PHE A 66 -3.00 -2.21 -3.57
N GLY A 67 -2.56 -2.93 -2.56
CA GLY A 67 -1.87 -2.28 -1.48
C GLY A 67 -1.57 -3.21 -0.34
N VAL A 68 -1.19 -2.57 0.76
CA VAL A 68 -0.86 -3.26 1.99
C VAL A 68 -1.35 -2.46 3.18
N TYR A 69 -1.94 -3.17 4.14
CA TYR A 69 -2.13 -2.68 5.49
C TYR A 69 -1.00 -3.20 6.38
N HIS A 70 -0.42 -2.30 7.19
CA HIS A 70 0.64 -2.59 8.16
C HIS A 70 0.27 -1.94 9.50
N ASP A 71 0.11 -2.75 10.55
CA ASP A 71 -0.34 -2.26 11.86
C ASP A 71 0.78 -1.63 12.71
N ASP A 72 2.02 -2.03 12.48
CA ASP A 72 3.18 -1.63 13.28
C ASP A 72 3.85 -0.35 12.76
N VAL A 73 4.78 0.17 13.53
CA VAL A 73 5.55 1.38 13.19
C VAL A 73 6.38 1.12 11.94
N VAL A 74 6.13 1.92 10.89
CA VAL A 74 6.92 1.90 9.67
C VAL A 74 8.32 2.42 9.97
N ALA A 75 9.32 1.53 9.86
CA ALA A 75 10.69 1.83 10.28
C ALA A 75 11.34 2.95 9.44
N ILE A 76 11.95 3.91 10.13
CA ILE A 76 12.83 4.95 9.56
C ILE A 76 14.25 4.36 9.51
N GLN A 77 14.89 4.32 8.34
CA GLN A 77 16.15 3.60 8.14
C GLN A 77 17.39 4.21 8.85
N ASN A 78 17.25 5.36 9.53
CA ASN A 78 18.39 6.21 9.91
C ASN A 78 18.86 6.19 11.38
N SER A 79 18.29 5.42 12.30
CA SER A 79 18.84 5.42 13.67
C SER A 79 18.52 4.16 14.47
N MET A 80 19.60 3.59 15.03
CA MET A 80 19.72 2.64 16.15
C MET A 80 18.49 1.82 16.57
N LYS A 81 18.68 0.50 16.49
CA LYS A 81 17.85 -0.56 17.10
C LYS A 81 16.34 -0.41 16.82
N ARG A 82 15.94 -1.00 15.69
CA ARG A 82 14.57 -1.41 15.37
C ARG A 82 13.90 -2.02 16.60
N THR A 83 13.10 -1.22 17.30
CA THR A 83 12.10 -1.76 18.22
C THR A 83 10.86 -2.02 17.38
N LEU A 84 11.00 -2.96 16.44
CA LEU A 84 9.87 -3.46 15.66
C LEU A 84 9.13 -4.48 16.52
N SER A 85 7.81 -4.54 16.37
CA SER A 85 7.04 -5.66 16.88
C SER A 85 7.67 -6.95 16.41
N LYS A 86 7.72 -7.96 17.29
CA LYS A 86 8.25 -9.28 16.91
C LYS A 86 7.36 -9.96 15.84
N THR A 87 6.11 -9.52 15.71
CA THR A 87 5.10 -10.12 14.83
C THR A 87 4.11 -9.08 14.33
N PRO A 88 4.54 -8.09 13.51
CA PRO A 88 3.60 -7.11 12.99
C PRO A 88 2.55 -7.80 12.11
N PHE A 89 1.33 -7.29 12.12
CA PHE A 89 0.28 -7.70 11.21
C PHE A 89 0.43 -6.97 9.87
N MET A 90 0.38 -7.74 8.80
CA MET A 90 0.56 -7.22 7.46
C MET A 90 -0.33 -8.00 6.51
N GLN A 91 -1.20 -7.29 5.80
CA GLN A 91 -2.12 -7.88 4.83
C GLN A 91 -1.97 -7.18 3.51
N LEU A 92 -1.67 -7.97 2.47
CA LEU A 92 -1.83 -7.50 1.11
C LEU A 92 -3.31 -7.53 0.75
N PHE A 93 -3.70 -6.60 -0.11
CA PHE A 93 -5.01 -6.65 -0.72
C PHE A 93 -4.94 -6.22 -2.17
N CYS A 94 -5.94 -6.66 -2.94
CA CYS A 94 -6.25 -6.08 -4.24
C CYS A 94 -7.73 -6.23 -4.54
N PHE A 95 -8.24 -5.32 -5.35
CA PHE A 95 -9.59 -5.42 -5.89
C PHE A 95 -9.69 -4.61 -7.17
N ASN A 96 -10.56 -5.06 -8.06
CA ASN A 96 -10.87 -4.40 -9.32
C ASN A 96 -12.24 -3.72 -9.15
N LEU A 97 -12.40 -2.48 -9.57
CA LEU A 97 -13.72 -1.81 -9.51
C LEU A 97 -14.78 -2.53 -10.38
N ASP A 98 -14.34 -3.28 -11.38
CA ASP A 98 -15.21 -4.08 -12.24
C ASP A 98 -15.56 -5.45 -11.61
N GLU A 99 -14.85 -5.88 -10.56
CA GLU A 99 -15.07 -7.15 -9.85
C GLU A 99 -15.35 -6.89 -8.36
N LEU A 100 -16.60 -7.07 -7.92
CA LEU A 100 -17.07 -6.70 -6.58
C LEU A 100 -16.56 -7.60 -5.43
N VAL A 101 -15.49 -8.37 -5.61
CA VAL A 101 -14.94 -9.22 -4.54
C VAL A 101 -13.48 -8.85 -4.30
N PRO A 102 -13.17 -8.16 -3.19
CA PRO A 102 -11.80 -7.80 -2.87
C PRO A 102 -11.07 -9.04 -2.35
N LEU A 103 -9.80 -9.17 -2.71
CA LEU A 103 -8.95 -10.24 -2.22
C LEU A 103 -7.99 -9.70 -1.16
N VAL A 104 -7.82 -10.49 -0.10
CA VAL A 104 -6.89 -10.20 0.99
C VAL A 104 -5.96 -11.39 1.16
N PHE A 105 -4.66 -11.14 1.16
CA PHE A 105 -3.64 -12.18 1.26
C PHE A 105 -2.83 -12.01 2.53
N LYS A 106 -2.80 -13.08 3.33
CA LYS A 106 -1.94 -13.15 4.52
C LYS A 106 -0.56 -13.63 4.11
N ARG A 107 0.48 -13.04 4.69
CA ARG A 107 1.85 -13.52 4.52
C ARG A 107 2.01 -14.88 5.22
N LYS A 108 2.61 -15.86 4.53
CA LYS A 108 2.86 -17.22 5.05
C LYS A 108 3.88 -17.20 6.18
N SER A 109 5.02 -16.56 5.95
CA SER A 109 6.15 -16.49 6.88
C SER A 109 7.11 -15.35 6.48
N GLY A 110 8.15 -15.12 7.28
CA GLY A 110 9.20 -14.15 7.01
C GLY A 110 8.91 -12.73 7.53
N LEU A 111 9.78 -11.79 7.15
CA LEU A 111 9.75 -10.41 7.61
C LEU A 111 8.49 -9.71 7.11
N LYS A 112 7.66 -9.24 8.04
CA LYS A 112 6.43 -8.49 7.77
C LYS A 112 6.72 -6.99 7.92
N SER A 113 7.45 -6.41 6.97
CA SER A 113 7.81 -4.99 7.02
C SER A 113 7.46 -4.28 5.72
N LEU A 114 7.08 -3.02 5.85
CA LEU A 114 7.03 -2.06 4.74
C LEU A 114 8.40 -1.37 4.62
N GLU A 115 9.00 -1.39 3.44
CA GLU A 115 10.27 -0.70 3.18
C GLU A 115 9.98 0.66 2.53
N LEU A 116 10.42 1.73 3.20
CA LEU A 116 10.39 3.07 2.64
C LEU A 116 11.69 3.35 1.90
N GLY A 117 11.56 4.03 0.76
CA GLY A 117 12.71 4.49 0.00
C GLY A 117 13.44 5.61 0.71
N GLY A 118 14.71 5.39 1.05
CA GLY A 118 15.62 6.45 1.49
C GLY A 118 16.35 7.12 0.33
N ARG A 119 17.23 8.08 0.65
CA ARG A 119 18.01 8.88 -0.33
C ARG A 119 18.72 8.04 -1.39
N ASP A 120 19.21 6.86 -1.02
CA ASP A 120 20.06 6.02 -1.88
C ASP A 120 19.32 4.84 -2.51
N THR A 121 17.99 4.85 -2.52
CA THR A 121 17.17 3.72 -3.02
C THR A 121 16.32 4.12 -4.22
N PRO A 122 16.22 3.30 -5.27
CA PRO A 122 15.52 3.68 -6.50
C PRO A 122 13.98 3.53 -6.42
N PHE A 123 13.41 3.41 -5.23
CA PHE A 123 11.98 3.18 -5.02
C PHE A 123 11.40 4.14 -3.97
N ILE A 124 10.09 4.41 -4.04
CA ILE A 124 9.35 5.17 -3.02
C ILE A 124 8.97 4.25 -1.87
N VAL A 125 8.37 3.10 -2.21
CA VAL A 125 7.90 2.11 -1.26
C VAL A 125 8.01 0.72 -1.85
N ARG A 126 8.44 -0.24 -1.02
CA ARG A 126 8.48 -1.65 -1.36
C ARG A 126 7.75 -2.46 -0.31
N CYS A 127 6.85 -3.30 -0.78
CA CYS A 127 6.27 -4.39 -0.02
C CYS A 127 7.01 -5.69 -0.39
N PRO A 128 7.84 -6.26 0.51
CA PRO A 128 8.71 -7.38 0.17
C PRO A 128 7.93 -8.58 -0.38
N SER A 129 8.44 -9.16 -1.46
CA SER A 129 7.84 -10.28 -2.20
C SER A 129 6.44 -9.98 -2.74
N ALA A 130 6.06 -8.71 -2.92
CA ALA A 130 4.75 -8.35 -3.44
C ALA A 130 4.85 -7.31 -4.55
N PHE A 131 5.23 -6.08 -4.21
CA PHE A 131 5.34 -5.00 -5.18
C PHE A 131 6.36 -3.93 -4.77
N THR A 132 6.83 -3.17 -5.75
CA THR A 132 7.66 -1.96 -5.57
C THR A 132 7.06 -0.83 -6.39
N VAL A 133 7.04 0.40 -5.86
CA VAL A 133 6.69 1.62 -6.59
C VAL A 133 7.93 2.53 -6.66
N THR A 134 8.23 3.07 -7.84
CA THR A 134 9.43 3.86 -8.14
C THR A 134 9.11 5.33 -8.40
N GLU A 135 10.10 6.22 -8.25
CA GLU A 135 9.94 7.68 -8.42
C GLU A 135 9.54 8.10 -9.84
N ASP A 136 9.83 7.25 -10.83
CA ASP A 136 9.35 7.42 -12.21
C ASP A 136 7.83 7.17 -12.37
N GLY A 137 7.13 6.86 -11.28
CA GLY A 137 5.68 6.62 -11.27
C GLY A 137 5.31 5.24 -11.81
N PHE A 138 6.23 4.27 -11.77
CA PHE A 138 5.95 2.89 -12.15
C PHE A 138 5.86 1.97 -10.92
N CYS A 139 5.12 0.88 -11.06
CA CYS A 139 5.11 -0.23 -10.12
C CYS A 139 5.48 -1.54 -10.80
N SER A 140 6.11 -2.45 -10.06
CA SER A 140 6.41 -3.82 -10.48
C SER A 140 5.99 -4.81 -9.41
N PHE A 141 5.52 -5.98 -9.83
CA PHE A 141 5.16 -7.08 -8.94
C PHE A 141 6.27 -8.11 -8.86
N ASP A 142 6.46 -8.68 -7.68
CA ASP A 142 7.43 -9.74 -7.47
C ASP A 142 6.86 -11.09 -7.96
N SER A 143 7.62 -11.79 -8.80
CA SER A 143 7.24 -13.12 -9.33
C SER A 143 7.04 -14.17 -8.24
N HIS A 144 7.65 -13.98 -7.07
CA HIS A 144 7.62 -14.91 -5.94
C HIS A 144 6.55 -14.58 -4.90
N VAL A 145 5.57 -13.74 -5.24
CA VAL A 145 4.46 -13.41 -4.34
C VAL A 145 3.68 -14.64 -3.85
N ARG A 146 3.58 -15.68 -4.67
CA ARG A 146 2.93 -16.95 -4.30
C ARG A 146 3.73 -17.72 -3.26
N ASP A 147 5.04 -17.54 -3.19
CA ASP A 147 5.92 -18.20 -2.24
C ASP A 147 5.79 -17.55 -0.86
N ALA A 148 5.61 -16.22 -0.83
CA ALA A 148 5.52 -15.43 0.40
C ALA A 148 4.09 -15.28 0.97
N TYR A 149 3.04 -15.38 0.13
CA TYR A 149 1.66 -15.11 0.54
C TYR A 149 0.70 -16.28 0.28
N ILE A 150 -0.33 -16.39 1.13
CA ILE A 150 -1.44 -17.32 0.93
C ILE A 150 -2.36 -16.71 -0.12
N VAL A 151 -2.07 -17.02 -1.38
CA VAL A 151 -2.82 -16.55 -2.55
C VAL A 151 -3.87 -17.58 -2.97
N SER A 152 -5.07 -17.13 -3.31
CA SER A 152 -6.07 -17.97 -3.96
C SER A 152 -5.77 -18.11 -5.45
N ASN A 153 -6.38 -19.08 -6.13
CA ASN A 153 -6.24 -19.24 -7.58
C ASN A 153 -6.70 -17.98 -8.37
N HIS A 154 -7.56 -17.16 -7.76
CA HIS A 154 -8.04 -15.88 -8.31
C HIS A 154 -6.99 -14.77 -8.31
N PHE A 155 -5.85 -14.94 -7.61
CA PHE A 155 -4.75 -13.97 -7.62
C PHE A 155 -4.29 -13.64 -9.04
N ASN A 156 -4.17 -14.66 -9.89
CA ASN A 156 -3.76 -14.44 -11.28
C ASN A 156 -4.79 -13.57 -12.01
N HIS A 157 -6.09 -13.70 -11.79
CA HIS A 157 -7.07 -12.91 -12.54
C HIS A 157 -6.95 -11.40 -12.28
N ILE A 158 -6.69 -11.00 -11.03
CA ILE A 158 -6.58 -9.58 -10.67
C ILE A 158 -5.25 -8.98 -11.17
N PHE A 159 -4.16 -9.78 -11.16
CA PHE A 159 -2.84 -9.34 -11.60
C PHE A 159 -2.48 -9.74 -13.06
N ASN A 160 -3.33 -10.50 -13.76
CA ASN A 160 -3.09 -10.95 -15.15
C ASN A 160 -3.14 -9.78 -16.14
N GLY A 161 -3.87 -8.71 -15.82
CA GLY A 161 -3.78 -7.44 -16.56
C GLY A 161 -2.50 -6.65 -16.26
N ILE A 162 -1.92 -6.87 -15.09
CA ILE A 162 -0.75 -6.14 -14.59
C ILE A 162 0.55 -6.79 -15.07
N GLY A 163 0.61 -8.11 -15.23
CA GLY A 163 1.78 -8.84 -15.72
C GLY A 163 3.03 -8.69 -14.83
N VAL A 164 4.05 -9.50 -15.09
CA VAL A 164 5.38 -9.43 -14.41
C VAL A 164 6.18 -8.18 -14.84
N GLY A 165 5.52 -7.19 -15.47
CA GLY A 165 6.12 -6.01 -16.06
C GLY A 165 5.93 -4.75 -15.20
N LYS A 166 6.68 -3.70 -15.54
CA LYS A 166 6.45 -2.36 -14.99
C LYS A 166 5.12 -1.79 -15.52
N ARG A 167 4.31 -1.21 -14.63
CA ARG A 167 3.05 -0.51 -14.97
C ARG A 167 3.08 0.91 -14.45
N LYS A 168 2.49 1.84 -15.21
CA LYS A 168 2.35 3.23 -14.77
C LYS A 168 1.29 3.31 -13.68
N VAL A 169 1.60 4.02 -12.61
CA VAL A 169 0.73 4.22 -11.45
C VAL A 169 -0.08 5.50 -11.65
N ASP A 170 -1.39 5.42 -11.45
CA ASP A 170 -2.28 6.59 -11.51
C ASP A 170 -2.25 7.41 -10.22
N ALA A 171 -2.09 6.72 -9.08
CA ALA A 171 -1.99 7.32 -7.77
C ALA A 171 -1.31 6.36 -6.79
N LEU A 172 -0.43 6.91 -5.96
CA LEU A 172 0.08 6.30 -4.74
C LEU A 172 -0.45 7.12 -3.57
N ILE A 173 -1.14 6.46 -2.65
CA ILE A 173 -1.79 7.09 -1.49
C ILE A 173 -1.32 6.35 -0.24
N ALA A 174 -0.96 7.09 0.79
CA ALA A 174 -0.77 6.53 2.13
C ALA A 174 -1.83 7.09 3.08
N LEU A 175 -2.42 6.21 3.89
CA LEU A 175 -3.43 6.54 4.88
C LEU A 175 -2.97 6.09 6.25
N SER A 176 -3.27 6.88 7.27
CA SER A 176 -3.19 6.48 8.68
C SER A 176 -4.59 6.11 9.14
N CYS A 177 -4.73 4.94 9.76
CA CYS A 177 -6.00 4.51 10.35
C CYS A 177 -6.03 4.95 11.83
N LEU A 178 -7.06 5.72 12.19
CA LEU A 178 -7.21 6.34 13.51
C LEU A 178 -8.04 5.49 14.45
#